data_AF-A0A951MXX8-F1
#
_entry.id   AF-A0A951MXX8-F1
#
_cell.length_a   1.000
_cell.length_b   1.000
_cell.length_c   1.000
_cell.angle_alpha   90.00
_cell.angle_beta   90.00
_cell.angle_gamma   90.00
#
_symmetry.space_group_name_H-M   'P 1'
#
loop_
_entity.id
_entity.type
_entity.pdbx_description
1 polymer ?
#
loop_
_entity_poly.entity_id
_entity_poly.type
_entity_poly.pdbx_seq_one_letter_code
_entity_poly.pdbx_strand_id
1 'polypeptide(L)'
;MNPQTWWFVIRASGLVAYALVGVTVVGGLLLSTRLLGRRPPPDWMLDWHRFVGGLSLVFTVLHLLSLLIDDYIEFSLVDLFVPFVATWRPVALALGILAFYMAVAVQVTSLVRDRMPAGWWRRVHHLSVPLFVLATAHLLLAGTDAGHPLVLATVGGLSAMIVLLLWFRLPAPIGTAEPARRD
;
A
#
# COMPACT_ATOMS: atom_id res chain seq x y z
N MET A 1 28.33 -13.64 -11.55
CA MET A 1 26.91 -13.92 -11.26
C MET A 1 26.14 -13.90 -12.57
N ASN A 2 25.01 -14.60 -12.69
CA ASN A 2 24.20 -14.55 -13.91
C ASN A 2 23.60 -13.13 -14.03
N PRO A 3 23.77 -12.41 -15.15
CA PRO A 3 23.22 -11.06 -15.33
C PRO A 3 21.70 -10.99 -15.13
N GLN A 4 20.98 -12.09 -15.31
CA GLN A 4 19.53 -12.14 -15.11
C GLN A 4 19.09 -12.22 -13.64
N THR A 5 20.01 -12.47 -12.69
CA THR A 5 19.63 -12.62 -11.28
C THR A 5 19.01 -11.34 -10.73
N TRP A 6 19.62 -10.18 -10.97
CA TRP A 6 19.12 -8.90 -10.46
C TRP A 6 17.78 -8.51 -11.08
N TRP A 7 17.61 -8.76 -12.38
CA TRP A 7 16.33 -8.65 -13.07
C TRP A 7 15.18 -9.42 -12.38
N PHE A 8 15.42 -10.68 -12.00
CA PHE A 8 14.41 -11.47 -11.28
C PHE A 8 14.19 -10.95 -9.85
N VAL A 9 15.25 -10.52 -9.16
CA VAL A 9 15.15 -9.95 -7.80
C VAL A 9 14.33 -8.66 -7.81
N ILE A 10 14.53 -7.76 -8.76
CA ILE A 10 13.74 -6.52 -8.93
C ILE A 10 12.26 -6.85 -9.04
N ARG A 11 11.91 -7.75 -9.97
CA ARG A 11 10.52 -8.12 -10.24
C ARG A 11 9.87 -8.83 -9.06
N ALA A 12 10.55 -9.83 -8.48
CA ALA A 12 10.02 -10.59 -7.35
C ALA A 12 9.84 -9.70 -6.12
N SER A 13 10.84 -8.88 -5.77
CA SER A 13 10.74 -7.98 -4.61
C SER A 13 9.66 -6.92 -4.78
N GLY A 14 9.47 -6.37 -5.98
CA GLY A 14 8.41 -5.41 -6.29
C GLY A 14 7.01 -6.03 -6.19
N LEU A 15 6.81 -7.24 -6.72
CA LEU A 15 5.55 -7.98 -6.60
C LEU A 15 5.21 -8.34 -5.15
N VAL A 16 6.20 -8.78 -4.38
CA VAL A 16 6.03 -9.10 -2.96
C VAL A 16 5.73 -7.81 -2.16
N ALA A 17 6.45 -6.72 -2.40
CA ALA A 17 6.15 -5.42 -1.79
C ALA A 17 4.71 -4.98 -2.07
N TYR A 18 4.26 -5.07 -3.32
CA TYR A 18 2.88 -4.75 -3.71
C TYR A 18 1.84 -5.59 -2.96
N ALA A 19 2.03 -6.91 -2.92
CA ALA A 19 1.12 -7.81 -2.23
C ALA A 19 1.07 -7.50 -0.72
N LEU A 20 2.22 -7.27 -0.09
CA LEU A 20 2.31 -6.92 1.33
C LEU A 20 1.62 -5.60 1.62
N VAL A 21 1.82 -4.56 0.80
CA VAL A 21 1.09 -3.28 0.91
C VAL A 21 -0.42 -3.53 0.89
N GLY A 22 -0.93 -4.25 -0.10
CA GLY A 22 -2.37 -4.52 -0.20
C GLY A 22 -2.92 -5.30 0.98
N VAL A 23 -2.19 -6.33 1.44
CA VAL A 23 -2.55 -7.14 2.61
C VAL A 23 -2.54 -6.28 3.89
N THR A 24 -1.57 -5.38 4.07
CA THR A 24 -1.53 -4.44 5.20
C THR A 24 -2.72 -3.47 5.17
N VAL A 25 -3.07 -2.94 3.99
CA VAL A 25 -4.24 -2.05 3.84
C VAL A 25 -5.53 -2.79 4.17
N VAL A 26 -5.73 -3.99 3.64
CA VAL A 26 -6.88 -4.85 3.98
C VAL A 26 -6.94 -5.12 5.49
N GLY A 27 -5.81 -5.49 6.10
CA GLY A 27 -5.70 -5.72 7.54
C GLY A 27 -6.05 -4.48 8.37
N GLY A 28 -5.58 -3.29 7.96
CA GLY A 28 -5.89 -2.02 8.62
C GLY A 28 -7.37 -1.66 8.50
N LEU A 29 -7.97 -1.92 7.33
CA LEU A 29 -9.40 -1.74 7.13
C LEU A 29 -10.20 -2.69 8.03
N LEU A 30 -9.85 -3.98 8.08
CA LEU A 30 -10.49 -4.97 8.96
C LEU A 30 -10.40 -4.58 10.44
N LEU A 31 -9.25 -4.08 10.90
CA LEU A 31 -9.06 -3.54 12.26
C LEU A 31 -9.99 -2.35 12.57
N SER A 32 -10.31 -1.55 11.55
CA SER A 32 -11.12 -0.33 11.70
C SER A 32 -12.63 -0.54 11.47
N THR A 33 -13.00 -1.56 10.69
CA THR A 33 -14.40 -1.86 10.35
C THR A 33 -15.06 -2.71 11.43
N ARG A 34 -16.33 -2.44 11.75
CA ARG A 34 -17.12 -3.24 12.70
C ARG A 34 -17.72 -4.52 12.10
N LEU A 35 -17.21 -4.97 10.95
CA LEU A 35 -17.69 -6.17 10.27
C LEU A 35 -17.43 -7.45 11.07
N LEU A 36 -16.36 -7.45 11.88
CA LEU A 36 -16.01 -8.56 12.79
C LEU A 36 -16.81 -8.53 14.11
N GLY A 37 -17.82 -7.66 14.21
CA GLY A 37 -18.68 -7.51 15.38
C GLY A 37 -18.38 -6.27 16.23
N ARG A 38 -19.08 -6.14 17.37
CA ARG A 38 -18.94 -5.01 18.31
C ARG A 38 -17.72 -5.13 19.24
N ARG A 39 -17.01 -6.26 19.20
CA ARG A 39 -15.85 -6.50 20.05
C ARG A 39 -14.63 -5.81 19.46
N PRO A 40 -13.72 -5.26 20.30
CA PRO A 40 -12.45 -4.76 19.80
C PRO A 40 -11.70 -5.91 19.10
N PRO A 41 -10.96 -5.61 18.02
CA PRO A 41 -10.13 -6.62 17.38
C PRO A 41 -9.08 -7.15 18.38
N PRO A 42 -8.68 -8.41 18.26
CA PRO A 42 -7.70 -9.00 19.17
C PRO A 42 -6.30 -8.41 18.92
N ASP A 43 -5.48 -8.31 19.97
CA ASP A 43 -4.16 -7.67 19.93
C ASP A 43 -3.22 -8.27 18.88
N TRP A 44 -3.28 -9.60 18.69
CA TRP A 44 -2.46 -10.29 17.69
C TRP A 44 -2.71 -9.81 16.26
N MET A 45 -3.93 -9.33 15.96
CA MET A 45 -4.26 -8.82 14.62
C MET A 45 -3.60 -7.45 14.38
N LEU A 46 -3.48 -6.65 15.43
CA LEU A 46 -2.74 -5.39 15.39
C LEU A 46 -1.24 -5.63 15.24
N ASP A 47 -0.69 -6.62 15.94
CA ASP A 47 0.72 -6.99 15.81
C ASP A 47 1.04 -7.56 14.43
N TRP A 48 0.15 -8.40 13.89
CA TRP A 48 0.26 -8.88 12.52
C TRP A 48 0.21 -7.73 11.50
N HIS A 49 -0.71 -6.77 11.63
CA HIS A 49 -0.77 -5.61 10.73
C HIS A 49 0.52 -4.79 10.76
N ARG A 50 1.10 -4.56 11.95
CA ARG A 50 2.39 -3.87 12.11
C ARG A 50 3.53 -4.65 11.47
N PHE A 51 3.57 -5.97 11.68
CA PHE A 51 4.59 -6.85 11.11
C PHE A 51 4.56 -6.84 9.57
N VAL A 52 3.39 -7.06 8.97
CA VAL A 52 3.24 -7.06 7.51
C VAL A 52 3.52 -5.67 6.93
N GLY A 53 3.08 -4.60 7.61
CA GLY A 53 3.40 -3.23 7.21
C GLY A 53 4.91 -2.95 7.19
N GLY A 54 5.62 -3.36 8.23
CA GLY A 54 7.09 -3.27 8.27
C GLY A 54 7.76 -4.11 7.19
N LEU A 55 7.27 -5.33 6.95
CA LEU A 55 7.80 -6.20 5.90
C LEU A 55 7.60 -5.61 4.50
N SER A 56 6.48 -4.92 4.26
CA SER A 56 6.24 -4.22 2.99
C SER A 56 7.34 -3.19 2.69
N LEU A 57 7.75 -2.41 3.70
CA LEU A 57 8.82 -1.42 3.55
C LEU A 57 10.17 -2.09 3.30
N VAL A 58 10.47 -3.21 3.98
CA VAL A 58 11.70 -3.98 3.74
C VAL A 58 11.78 -4.46 2.29
N PHE A 59 10.69 -5.01 1.74
CA PHE A 59 10.67 -5.44 0.34
C PHE A 59 10.69 -4.27 -0.65
N THR A 60 10.10 -3.12 -0.32
CA THR A 60 10.25 -1.89 -1.12
C THR A 60 11.70 -1.43 -1.16
N VAL A 61 12.42 -1.44 -0.02
CA VAL A 61 13.85 -1.11 0.02
C VAL A 61 14.65 -2.12 -0.80
N LEU A 62 14.36 -3.42 -0.67
CA LEU A 62 15.02 -4.45 -1.48
C LEU A 62 14.81 -4.21 -2.98
N HIS A 63 13.60 -3.85 -3.39
CA HIS A 63 13.27 -3.50 -4.77
C HIS A 63 14.10 -2.31 -5.26
N LEU A 64 14.15 -1.21 -4.49
CA LEU A 64 14.95 -0.02 -4.83
C LEU A 64 16.45 -0.32 -4.89
N LEU A 65 16.99 -1.07 -3.92
CA LEU A 65 18.40 -1.44 -3.92
C LEU A 65 18.75 -2.33 -5.11
N SER A 66 17.86 -3.25 -5.48
CA SER A 66 18.08 -4.10 -6.65
C SER A 66 18.05 -3.33 -7.98
N LEU A 67 17.28 -2.24 -8.08
CA LEU A 67 17.29 -1.33 -9.24
C LEU A 67 18.63 -0.60 -9.40
N LEU A 68 19.35 -0.33 -8.31
CA LEU A 68 20.68 0.32 -8.36
C LEU A 68 21.81 -0.64 -8.74
N ILE A 69 21.58 -1.95 -8.59
CA ILE A 69 22.60 -2.98 -8.85
C ILE A 69 22.41 -3.62 -10.23
N ASP A 70 21.23 -3.52 -10.81
CA ASP A 70 20.92 -4.11 -12.10
C ASP A 70 21.61 -3.38 -13.26
N ASP A 71 22.21 -4.16 -14.14
CA ASP A 71 22.96 -3.66 -15.31
C ASP A 71 22.08 -3.59 -16.58
N TYR A 72 20.80 -3.98 -16.53
CA TYR A 72 19.92 -3.97 -17.70
C TYR A 72 19.33 -2.59 -17.96
N ILE A 73 18.91 -1.89 -16.90
CA ILE A 73 18.55 -0.48 -16.93
C ILE A 73 19.31 0.24 -15.82
N GLU A 74 20.26 1.08 -16.19
CA GLU A 74 21.06 1.84 -15.25
C GLU A 74 20.24 2.98 -14.64
N PHE A 75 19.89 2.84 -13.36
CA PHE A 75 19.24 3.89 -12.58
C PHE A 75 20.21 4.57 -11.61
N SER A 76 20.16 5.89 -11.56
CA SER A 76 20.85 6.68 -10.53
C SER A 76 19.98 6.86 -9.28
N LEU A 77 20.59 7.28 -8.17
CA LEU A 77 19.84 7.63 -6.96
C LEU A 77 18.79 8.71 -7.20
N VAL A 78 19.03 9.64 -8.13
CA VAL A 78 18.07 10.70 -8.45
C VAL A 78 16.84 10.11 -9.14
N ASP A 79 17.02 9.11 -10.01
CA ASP A 79 15.92 8.44 -10.71
C ASP A 79 14.97 7.70 -9.75
N LEU A 80 15.49 7.24 -8.61
CA LEU A 80 14.73 6.52 -7.59
C LEU A 80 13.93 7.43 -6.65
N PHE A 81 14.36 8.69 -6.51
CA PHE A 81 13.81 9.58 -5.49
C PHE A 81 13.29 10.90 -6.02
N VAL A 82 13.41 11.22 -7.31
CA VAL A 82 12.85 12.44 -7.89
C VAL A 82 11.90 12.09 -9.04
N PRO A 83 10.60 12.40 -8.91
CA PRO A 83 9.62 12.13 -9.95
C PRO A 83 10.00 12.76 -11.29
N PHE A 84 9.74 12.03 -12.38
CA PHE A 84 9.90 12.48 -13.78
C PHE A 84 11.35 12.76 -14.25
N VAL A 85 12.37 12.44 -13.45
CA VAL A 85 13.78 12.57 -13.88
C VAL A 85 14.19 11.43 -14.81
N ALA A 86 13.81 10.20 -14.47
CA ALA A 86 14.16 9.03 -15.26
C ALA A 86 13.56 9.10 -16.67
N THR A 87 14.37 8.79 -17.69
CA THR A 87 13.92 8.76 -19.10
C THR A 87 13.09 7.53 -19.41
N TRP A 88 13.29 6.44 -18.68
CA TRP A 88 12.51 5.20 -18.83
C TRP A 88 11.17 5.30 -18.09
N ARG A 89 10.06 5.26 -18.86
CA ARG A 89 8.68 5.28 -18.35
C ARG A 89 8.44 6.31 -17.21
N PRO A 90 8.72 7.61 -17.43
CA PRO A 90 8.77 8.63 -16.38
C PRO A 90 7.52 8.72 -15.52
N VAL A 91 6.33 8.59 -16.14
CA VAL A 91 5.05 8.61 -15.43
C VAL A 91 4.90 7.41 -14.51
N ALA A 92 5.23 6.20 -14.97
CA ALA A 92 5.12 5.00 -14.16
C ALA A 92 6.06 5.06 -12.95
N LEU A 93 7.29 5.57 -13.14
CA LEU A 93 8.26 5.76 -12.06
C LEU A 93 7.80 6.81 -11.05
N ALA A 94 7.30 7.96 -11.53
CA ALA A 94 6.77 9.01 -10.66
C ALA A 94 5.66 8.49 -9.73
N LEU A 95 4.78 7.60 -10.22
CA LEU A 95 3.73 6.96 -9.40
C LEU A 95 4.34 6.07 -8.30
N GLY A 96 5.37 5.30 -8.62
CA GLY A 96 6.10 4.47 -7.65
C GLY A 96 6.81 5.30 -6.59
N ILE A 97 7.45 6.40 -6.99
CA ILE A 97 8.14 7.34 -6.08
C ILE A 97 7.13 8.00 -5.13
N LEU A 98 5.99 8.46 -5.66
CA LEU A 98 4.94 9.05 -4.83
C LEU A 98 4.33 8.03 -3.86
N ALA A 99 4.12 6.78 -4.30
CA ALA A 99 3.69 5.69 -3.43
C ALA A 99 4.73 5.41 -2.33
N PHE A 100 6.02 5.43 -2.66
CA PHE A 100 7.11 5.27 -1.69
C PHE A 100 7.11 6.40 -0.64
N TYR A 101 6.94 7.66 -1.05
CA TYR A 101 6.82 8.77 -0.09
C TYR A 101 5.64 8.58 0.87
N MET A 102 4.49 8.16 0.35
CA MET A 102 3.32 7.86 1.17
C MET A 102 3.59 6.69 2.13
N ALA A 103 4.28 5.65 1.67
CA ALA A 103 4.66 4.49 2.49
C ALA A 103 5.55 4.93 3.66
N VAL A 104 6.60 5.71 3.38
CA VAL A 104 7.48 6.25 4.41
C VAL A 104 6.71 7.15 5.39
N ALA A 105 5.86 8.05 4.89
CA ALA A 105 5.07 8.92 5.75
C ALA A 105 4.12 8.14 6.68
N VAL A 106 3.40 7.14 6.14
CA VAL A 106 2.52 6.27 6.92
C VAL A 106 3.31 5.47 7.95
N GLN A 107 4.47 4.91 7.57
CA GLN A 107 5.25 4.05 8.45
C GLN A 107 5.91 4.84 9.58
N VAL A 108 6.56 5.96 9.26
CA VAL A 108 7.19 6.85 10.25
C VAL A 108 6.16 7.38 11.25
N THR A 109 5.03 7.92 10.76
CA THR A 109 3.98 8.45 11.64
C THR A 109 3.34 7.35 12.50
N SER A 110 3.25 6.11 12.01
CA SER A 110 2.73 4.99 12.80
C SER A 110 3.72 4.51 13.88
N LEU A 111 5.04 4.62 13.64
CA LEU A 111 6.06 4.34 14.65
C LEU A 111 6.08 5.37 15.78
N VAL A 112 5.85 6.65 15.46
CA VAL A 112 5.83 7.72 16.46
C VAL A 112 4.42 8.11 16.92
N ARG A 113 3.42 7.25 16.68
CA ARG A 113 2.01 7.58 16.92
C ARG A 113 1.74 8.05 18.35
N ASP A 114 2.45 7.51 19.33
CA ASP A 114 2.23 7.78 20.76
C ASP A 114 2.77 9.17 21.15
N ARG A 115 3.52 9.83 20.25
CA ARG A 115 4.07 11.20 20.42
C ARG A 115 3.31 12.24 19.59
N MET A 116 2.19 11.89 18.94
CA MET A 116 1.47 12.81 18.06
C MET A 116 -0.05 12.80 18.29
N PRO A 117 -0.76 13.88 17.93
CA PRO A 117 -2.22 13.90 18.03
C PRO A 117 -2.86 12.84 17.15
N ALA A 118 -3.78 12.05 17.70
CA ALA A 118 -4.46 10.96 16.99
C ALA A 118 -5.22 11.41 15.72
N GLY A 119 -5.64 12.67 15.65
CA GLY A 119 -6.25 13.24 14.44
C GLY A 119 -5.27 13.36 13.28
N TRP A 120 -4.05 13.83 13.54
CA TRP A 120 -3.00 13.97 12.54
C TRP A 120 -2.50 12.61 12.06
N TRP A 121 -2.25 11.69 12.99
CA TRP A 121 -1.88 10.32 12.65
C TRP A 121 -2.92 9.69 11.71
N ARG A 122 -4.21 9.78 12.03
CA ARG A 122 -5.29 9.23 11.18
C ARG A 122 -5.29 9.82 9.77
N ARG A 123 -5.11 11.13 9.61
CA ARG A 123 -5.06 11.78 8.29
C ARG A 123 -3.91 11.24 7.45
N VAL A 124 -2.72 11.12 8.03
CA VAL A 124 -1.56 10.56 7.32
C VAL A 124 -1.76 9.07 7.04
N HIS A 125 -2.25 8.32 8.02
CA HIS A 125 -2.48 6.88 7.88
C HIS A 125 -3.52 6.55 6.80
N HIS A 126 -4.48 7.45 6.54
CA HIS A 126 -5.42 7.30 5.42
C HIS A 126 -4.77 7.39 4.04
N LEU A 127 -3.53 7.91 3.92
CA LEU A 127 -2.75 7.86 2.67
C LEU A 127 -2.42 6.44 2.24
N SER A 128 -2.58 5.44 3.11
CA SER A 128 -2.39 4.02 2.79
C SER A 128 -3.27 3.54 1.62
N VAL A 129 -4.47 4.10 1.45
CA VAL A 129 -5.35 3.77 0.32
C VAL A 129 -4.86 4.40 -0.99
N PRO A 130 -4.63 5.73 -1.07
CA PRO A 130 -3.96 6.35 -2.23
C PRO A 130 -2.62 5.71 -2.59
N LEU A 131 -1.80 5.35 -1.60
CA LEU A 131 -0.56 4.61 -1.77
C LEU A 131 -0.80 3.32 -2.56
N PHE A 132 -1.77 2.50 -2.14
CA PHE A 132 -2.09 1.25 -2.84
C PHE A 132 -2.55 1.49 -4.28
N VAL A 133 -3.33 2.54 -4.53
CA VAL A 133 -3.76 2.92 -5.89
C VAL A 133 -2.56 3.29 -6.76
N LEU A 134 -1.65 4.13 -6.25
CA LEU A 134 -0.45 4.53 -6.97
C LEU A 134 0.50 3.36 -7.20
N ALA A 135 0.67 2.48 -6.21
CA ALA A 135 1.46 1.25 -6.35
C ALA A 135 0.85 0.29 -7.38
N THR A 136 -0.48 0.18 -7.43
CA THR A 136 -1.18 -0.61 -8.46
C THR A 136 -0.93 -0.02 -9.85
N ALA A 137 -1.07 1.29 -10.01
CA ALA A 137 -0.82 1.96 -11.27
C ALA A 137 0.65 1.83 -11.70
N HIS A 138 1.60 1.98 -10.77
CA HIS A 138 3.02 1.74 -11.01
C HIS A 138 3.28 0.31 -11.48
N LEU A 139 2.73 -0.70 -10.78
CA LEU A 139 2.87 -2.12 -11.16
C LEU A 139 2.34 -2.38 -12.58
N LEU A 140 1.15 -1.88 -12.91
CA LEU A 140 0.54 -2.12 -14.22
C LEU A 140 1.23 -1.37 -15.36
N LEU A 141 1.80 -0.19 -15.08
CA LEU A 141 2.44 0.65 -16.09
C LEU A 141 3.94 0.40 -16.25
N ALA A 142 4.65 -0.10 -15.24
CA ALA A 142 6.09 -0.39 -15.30
C ALA A 142 6.38 -1.90 -15.34
N GLY A 143 5.55 -2.72 -14.69
CA GLY A 143 5.82 -4.14 -14.49
C GLY A 143 5.70 -4.95 -15.78
N THR A 144 6.75 -5.69 -16.12
CA THR A 144 6.73 -6.63 -17.24
C THR A 144 5.81 -7.83 -16.99
N ASP A 145 5.47 -8.11 -15.72
CA ASP A 145 4.54 -9.16 -15.29
C ASP A 145 3.08 -8.71 -15.21
N ALA A 146 2.75 -7.47 -15.56
CA ALA A 146 1.41 -6.91 -15.37
C ALA A 146 0.30 -7.75 -16.05
N GLY A 147 0.61 -8.41 -17.17
CA GLY A 147 -0.31 -9.29 -17.89
C GLY A 147 -0.39 -10.73 -17.35
N HIS A 148 0.44 -11.11 -16.38
CA HIS A 148 0.44 -12.48 -15.86
C HIS A 148 -0.85 -12.75 -15.06
N PRO A 149 -1.55 -13.89 -15.29
CA PRO A 149 -2.86 -14.14 -14.66
C PRO A 149 -2.85 -14.05 -13.13
N LEU A 150 -1.79 -14.53 -12.48
CA LEU A 150 -1.64 -14.43 -11.02
C LEU A 150 -1.48 -12.99 -10.52
N VAL A 151 -0.81 -12.13 -11.29
CA VAL A 151 -0.65 -10.71 -10.94
C VAL A 151 -1.99 -10.01 -11.08
N LEU A 152 -2.71 -10.24 -12.18
CA LEU A 152 -4.06 -9.70 -12.37
C LEU A 152 -5.04 -10.17 -11.31
N ALA A 153 -5.00 -11.45 -10.92
CA ALA A 153 -5.83 -11.99 -9.85
C ALA A 153 -5.51 -11.33 -8.50
N THR A 154 -4.23 -11.07 -8.21
CA THR A 154 -3.79 -10.40 -6.99
C THR A 154 -4.23 -8.94 -6.97
N VAL A 155 -4.01 -8.19 -8.05
CA VAL A 155 -4.47 -6.81 -8.22
C VAL A 155 -5.99 -6.71 -8.07
N GLY A 156 -6.72 -7.56 -8.81
CA GLY A 156 -8.19 -7.59 -8.78
C GLY A 156 -8.74 -7.96 -7.41
N GLY A 157 -8.20 -9.01 -6.80
CA GLY A 157 -8.63 -9.49 -5.48
C GLY A 157 -8.41 -8.48 -4.36
N LEU A 158 -7.21 -7.88 -4.29
CA LEU A 158 -6.90 -6.85 -3.29
C LEU A 158 -7.73 -5.59 -3.51
N SER A 159 -7.85 -5.13 -4.76
CA SER A 159 -8.65 -3.96 -5.09
C SER A 159 -10.13 -4.16 -4.74
N ALA A 160 -10.69 -5.32 -5.08
CA ALA A 160 -12.07 -5.67 -4.75
C ALA A 160 -12.29 -5.71 -3.23
N MET A 161 -11.38 -6.33 -2.48
CA MET A 161 -11.45 -6.39 -1.02
C MET A 161 -11.39 -4.99 -0.39
N ILE A 162 -10.48 -4.13 -0.85
CA ILE A 162 -10.33 -2.76 -0.34
C ILE A 162 -11.61 -1.95 -0.63
N VAL A 163 -12.13 -2.01 -1.87
CA VAL A 163 -13.38 -1.33 -2.23
C VAL A 163 -14.55 -1.82 -1.39
N LEU A 164 -14.68 -3.14 -1.21
CA LEU A 164 -15.73 -3.75 -0.40
C LEU A 164 -15.67 -3.28 1.06
N LEU A 165 -14.48 -3.31 1.66
CA LEU A 165 -14.28 -2.87 3.04
C LEU A 165 -14.50 -1.36 3.23
N LEU A 166 -14.11 -0.54 2.25
CA LEU A 166 -14.40 0.89 2.25
C LEU A 166 -15.89 1.17 2.13
N TRP A 167 -16.61 0.42 1.28
CA TRP A 167 -18.06 0.52 1.14
C TRP A 167 -18.77 0.27 2.47
N PHE A 168 -18.42 -0.80 3.16
CA PHE A 168 -19.00 -1.13 4.48
C PHE A 168 -18.49 -0.26 5.63
N ARG A 169 -17.44 0.54 5.43
CA ARG A 169 -16.94 1.48 6.43
C ARG A 169 -17.73 2.79 6.47
N LEU A 170 -18.42 3.15 5.39
CA LEU A 170 -19.27 4.33 5.36
C LEU A 170 -20.45 4.12 6.32
N PRO A 171 -20.75 5.06 7.24
CA PRO A 171 -21.94 4.95 8.06
C PRO A 171 -23.17 4.87 7.14
N ALA A 172 -24.00 3.84 7.32
CA ALA A 172 -25.32 3.81 6.70
C ALA A 172 -26.02 5.14 7.01
N PRO A 173 -26.72 5.78 6.05
CA PRO A 173 -27.50 6.97 6.33
C PRO A 173 -28.37 6.65 7.54
N ILE A 174 -28.21 7.41 8.62
CA ILE A 174 -29.09 7.31 9.77
C ILE A 174 -30.47 7.64 9.21
N GLY A 175 -31.30 6.61 9.01
CA GLY A 175 -32.70 6.79 8.66
C GLY A 175 -33.25 7.80 9.64
N THR A 176 -33.76 8.92 9.11
CA THR A 176 -34.33 10.01 9.89
C THR A 176 -35.28 9.40 10.91
N ALA A 177 -34.86 9.36 12.17
CA ALA A 177 -35.74 8.95 13.25
C ALA A 177 -36.84 10.01 13.28
N GLU A 178 -38.02 9.64 12.79
CA GLU A 178 -39.21 10.44 12.89
C GLU A 178 -39.42 10.76 14.37
N PRO A 179 -39.48 12.05 14.77
CA PRO A 179 -39.63 12.39 16.16
C PRO A 179 -40.98 11.85 16.64
N ALA A 180 -40.93 10.94 17.61
CA ALA A 180 -42.11 10.38 18.24
C ALA A 180 -43.05 11.51 18.68
N ARG A 181 -44.22 11.60 18.03
CA ARG A 181 -45.33 12.42 18.52
C ARG A 181 -45.65 11.98 19.95
N ARG A 182 -45.58 12.94 20.87
CA ARG A 182 -46.15 12.79 22.20
C ARG A 182 -47.58 13.29 22.11
N ASP A 183 -48.52 12.37 22.22
CA ASP A 183 -49.94 12.64 22.49
C ASP A 183 -50.20 12.38 23.98
#